data_AF-A0AAJ0LXH1-F1
#
_entry.id   AF-A0AAJ0LXH1-F1
#
_cell.length_a   1.000
_cell.length_b   1.000
_cell.length_c   1.000
_cell.angle_alpha   90.00
_cell.angle_beta   90.00
_cell.angle_gamma   90.00
#
_symmetry.space_group_name_H-M   'P 1'
#
loop_
_entity.id
_entity.type
_entity.pdbx_description
1 polymer ?
#
loop_
_entity_poly.entity_id
_entity_poly.type
_entity_poly.pdbx_seq_one_letter_code
_entity_poly.pdbx_strand_id
1 'polypeptide(L)'
;MLHLKHLGYNSWETIYYQRATVIVSELVLLYALYLFVKSSPTTSKIQSHAAATSILLSPGLLIIDHIHFQYNGFLYGILILSVVLARSKSRILASGILFAALLCLKHIYLYLAPAYFVYLLRAYCLGPRSIYDIKFLNCVKLGLGLGVVFALAFGPFVYYGQIPQVLSRLFPFSRGLCHAYWAPNVWAMYSFTDRILIMVAPYLRLPLDTAAVTSVTRGLVGDTSFAVLPNITPRATFFLTLAAQIPALIKLFLTPTWHTFVSTLTLCGYASFLFGWHVHEKAILLVIIPFSLLALKDRRYLGAFRPLAVAGHVSLFPLLFTAMEFPVKVVYTIFWLVVMMLVFDRVVPASEKPRVFLLDRFSLLYIAVAIPLIAYCSLVHQMVFGVKYEFLPLMFTSSYSAIGVVGSWVGFLVVFFTE
;
A
#
# COMPACT_ATOMS: atom_id res chain seq x y z
N MET A 1 -37.86 -9.88 -7.40
CA MET A 1 -37.78 -9.72 -5.93
C MET A 1 -36.43 -10.25 -5.48
N LEU A 2 -35.67 -9.56 -4.63
CA LEU A 2 -34.33 -10.01 -4.21
C LEU A 2 -34.45 -11.30 -3.37
N HIS A 3 -34.07 -12.47 -3.90
CA HIS A 3 -34.10 -13.74 -3.17
C HIS A 3 -32.83 -13.92 -2.31
N LEU A 4 -32.88 -13.43 -1.07
CA LEU A 4 -31.76 -13.41 -0.10
C LEU A 4 -31.16 -14.78 0.29
N LYS A 5 -31.73 -15.91 -0.16
CA LYS A 5 -31.32 -17.27 0.23
C LYS A 5 -30.58 -18.08 -0.86
N HIS A 6 -30.38 -17.52 -2.06
CA HIS A 6 -29.66 -18.25 -3.12
C HIS A 6 -28.15 -17.94 -3.07
N LEU A 7 -27.35 -18.91 -2.62
CA LEU A 7 -25.92 -18.91 -2.93
C LEU A 7 -25.76 -18.87 -4.45
N GLY A 8 -24.98 -17.91 -4.96
CA GLY A 8 -24.73 -17.74 -6.40
C GLY A 8 -25.75 -16.86 -7.16
N TYR A 9 -26.61 -16.11 -6.47
CA TYR A 9 -27.51 -15.15 -7.13
C TYR A 9 -26.74 -14.04 -7.86
N ASN A 10 -26.91 -13.93 -9.18
CA ASN A 10 -26.14 -13.04 -10.05
C ASN A 10 -27.00 -12.25 -11.06
N SER A 11 -28.24 -11.89 -10.68
CA SER A 11 -29.10 -11.05 -11.53
C SER A 11 -28.44 -9.73 -11.89
N TRP A 12 -28.77 -9.18 -13.07
CA TRP A 12 -28.26 -7.89 -13.52
C TRP A 12 -28.54 -6.78 -12.52
N GLU A 13 -29.72 -6.79 -11.90
CA GLU A 13 -30.13 -5.82 -10.88
C GLU A 13 -29.20 -5.85 -9.66
N THR A 14 -28.77 -7.03 -9.22
CA THR A 14 -27.80 -7.16 -8.12
C THR A 14 -26.42 -6.67 -8.52
N ILE A 15 -25.97 -6.99 -9.73
CA ILE A 15 -24.68 -6.52 -10.24
C ILE A 15 -24.68 -4.99 -10.34
N TYR A 16 -25.73 -4.39 -10.92
CA TYR A 16 -25.88 -2.94 -11.01
C TYR A 16 -25.94 -2.28 -9.64
N TYR A 17 -26.72 -2.84 -8.71
CA TYR A 17 -26.77 -2.34 -7.34
C TYR A 17 -25.38 -2.34 -6.69
N GLN A 18 -24.68 -3.46 -6.75
CA GLN A 18 -23.32 -3.60 -6.21
C GLN A 18 -22.36 -2.58 -6.83
N ARG A 19 -22.31 -2.47 -8.16
CA ARG A 19 -21.40 -1.51 -8.83
C ARG A 19 -21.78 -0.05 -8.52
N ALA A 20 -23.06 0.27 -8.45
CA ALA A 20 -23.55 1.60 -8.12
C ALA A 20 -23.18 2.00 -6.68
N THR A 21 -23.29 1.09 -5.71
CA THR A 21 -22.91 1.40 -4.32
C THR A 21 -21.41 1.67 -4.18
N VAL A 22 -20.56 0.98 -4.93
CA VAL A 22 -19.12 1.30 -4.99
C VAL A 22 -18.91 2.71 -5.55
N ILE A 23 -19.46 3.03 -6.73
CA ILE A 23 -19.31 4.34 -7.38
C ILE A 23 -19.82 5.48 -6.47
N VAL A 24 -20.99 5.31 -5.84
CA VAL A 24 -21.55 6.33 -4.94
C VAL A 24 -20.68 6.52 -3.71
N SER A 25 -20.15 5.43 -3.13
CA SER A 25 -19.26 5.53 -1.97
C SER A 25 -17.93 6.25 -2.27
N GLU A 26 -17.45 6.19 -3.51
CA GLU A 26 -16.25 6.90 -3.96
C GLU A 26 -16.43 8.42 -4.03
N LEU A 27 -17.64 8.96 -3.95
CA LEU A 27 -17.85 10.41 -3.79
C LEU A 27 -17.14 10.96 -2.55
N VAL A 28 -16.90 10.12 -1.53
CA VAL A 28 -16.08 10.46 -0.37
C VAL A 28 -14.62 10.73 -0.76
N LEU A 29 -14.06 9.95 -1.70
CA LEU A 29 -12.72 10.19 -2.25
C LEU A 29 -12.68 11.53 -3.00
N LEU A 30 -13.66 11.77 -3.87
CA LEU A 30 -13.75 13.02 -4.63
C LEU A 30 -13.81 14.24 -3.69
N TYR A 31 -14.62 14.17 -2.63
CA TYR A 31 -14.71 15.21 -1.62
C TYR A 31 -13.39 15.44 -0.87
N ALA A 32 -12.72 14.36 -0.46
CA ALA A 32 -11.43 14.43 0.23
C ALA A 32 -10.34 15.06 -0.65
N LEU A 33 -10.29 14.69 -1.93
CA LEU A 33 -9.38 15.26 -2.92
C LEU A 33 -9.67 16.73 -3.22
N TYR A 34 -10.95 17.11 -3.32
CA TYR A 34 -11.35 18.51 -3.43
C TYR A 34 -10.83 19.34 -2.24
N LEU A 35 -11.00 18.84 -1.01
CA LEU A 35 -10.49 19.52 0.19
C LEU A 35 -8.96 19.54 0.26
N PHE A 36 -8.28 18.49 -0.20
CA PHE A 36 -6.83 18.46 -0.33
C PHE A 36 -6.34 19.61 -1.21
N VAL A 37 -6.91 19.76 -2.41
CA VAL A 37 -6.53 20.83 -3.34
C VAL A 37 -6.92 22.21 -2.80
N LYS A 38 -8.12 22.35 -2.23
CA LYS A 38 -8.60 23.63 -1.67
C LYS A 38 -7.72 24.13 -0.52
N SER A 39 -7.20 23.22 0.30
CA SER A 39 -6.36 23.55 1.45
C SER A 39 -4.88 23.70 1.12
N SER A 40 -4.47 23.42 -0.12
CA SER A 40 -3.08 23.59 -0.55
C SER A 40 -2.75 25.06 -0.85
N PRO A 41 -1.51 25.51 -0.60
CA PRO A 41 -1.05 26.84 -0.99
C PRO A 41 -1.25 27.14 -2.47
N THR A 42 -1.49 28.41 -2.82
CA THR A 42 -1.68 28.85 -4.21
C THR A 42 -0.51 28.48 -5.11
N THR A 43 0.72 28.54 -4.57
CA THR A 43 1.96 28.19 -5.30
C THR A 43 2.07 26.71 -5.65
N SER A 44 1.47 25.82 -4.85
CA SER A 44 1.50 24.36 -5.06
C SER A 44 0.17 23.78 -5.54
N LYS A 45 -0.74 24.64 -6.01
CA LYS A 45 -2.12 24.26 -6.33
C LYS A 45 -2.20 23.41 -7.59
N ILE A 46 -1.40 23.72 -8.60
CA ILE A 46 -1.32 22.93 -9.85
C ILE A 46 -0.78 21.52 -9.55
N GLN A 47 0.28 21.43 -8.72
CA GLN A 47 0.83 20.16 -8.22
C GLN A 47 -0.25 19.37 -7.49
N SER A 48 -1.00 20.02 -6.60
CA SER A 48 -2.06 19.38 -5.83
C SER A 48 -3.20 18.87 -6.72
N HIS A 49 -3.58 19.64 -7.76
CA HIS A 49 -4.55 19.19 -8.76
C HIS A 49 -4.04 17.97 -9.53
N ALA A 50 -2.80 18.00 -10.01
CA ALA A 50 -2.20 16.87 -10.72
C ALA A 50 -2.15 15.60 -9.86
N ALA A 51 -1.73 15.72 -8.60
CA ALA A 51 -1.72 14.60 -7.65
C ALA A 51 -3.13 14.07 -7.37
N ALA A 52 -4.12 14.95 -7.17
CA ALA A 52 -5.50 14.56 -6.94
C ALA A 52 -6.12 13.83 -8.14
N THR A 53 -5.92 14.35 -9.35
CA THR A 53 -6.37 13.71 -10.60
C THR A 53 -5.70 12.35 -10.79
N SER A 54 -4.41 12.24 -10.48
CA SER A 54 -3.67 10.98 -10.55
C SER A 54 -4.26 9.93 -9.62
N ILE A 55 -4.58 10.29 -8.37
CA ILE A 55 -5.23 9.38 -7.41
C ILE A 55 -6.62 8.96 -7.89
N LEU A 56 -7.46 9.93 -8.30
CA LEU A 56 -8.84 9.66 -8.73
C LEU A 56 -8.88 8.71 -9.93
N LEU A 57 -7.96 8.88 -10.88
CA LEU A 57 -7.90 8.07 -12.09
C LEU A 57 -6.97 6.84 -11.93
N SER A 58 -6.51 6.53 -10.72
CA SER A 58 -5.54 5.46 -10.50
C SER A 58 -6.05 4.11 -11.04
N PRO A 59 -5.26 3.41 -11.88
CA PRO A 59 -5.61 2.08 -12.36
C PRO A 59 -5.80 1.07 -11.22
N GLY A 60 -5.15 1.28 -10.07
CA GLY A 60 -5.30 0.41 -8.92
C GLY A 60 -6.72 0.44 -8.35
N LEU A 61 -7.37 1.62 -8.29
CA LEU A 61 -8.76 1.72 -7.87
C LEU A 61 -9.71 1.12 -8.91
N LEU A 62 -9.47 1.36 -10.20
CA LEU A 62 -10.24 0.73 -11.28
C LEU A 62 -10.22 -0.80 -11.17
N ILE A 63 -9.03 -1.38 -11.05
CA ILE A 63 -8.83 -2.83 -10.97
C ILE A 63 -9.44 -3.40 -9.69
N ILE A 64 -9.16 -2.80 -8.54
CA ILE A 64 -9.51 -3.41 -7.25
C ILE A 64 -10.96 -3.14 -6.86
N ASP A 65 -11.49 -1.96 -7.13
CA ASP A 65 -12.85 -1.59 -6.69
C ASP A 65 -13.89 -1.87 -7.76
N HIS A 66 -13.71 -1.34 -8.97
CA HIS A 66 -14.73 -1.43 -10.02
C HIS A 66 -14.75 -2.76 -10.75
N ILE A 67 -13.62 -3.48 -10.79
CA ILE A 67 -13.55 -4.82 -11.40
C ILE A 67 -13.62 -5.88 -10.28
N HIS A 68 -12.67 -5.88 -9.35
CA HIS A 68 -12.55 -6.87 -8.27
C HIS A 68 -13.51 -6.65 -7.06
N PHE A 69 -14.42 -5.68 -7.17
CA PHE A 69 -15.52 -5.41 -6.23
C PHE A 69 -15.07 -5.19 -4.78
N GLN A 70 -14.47 -4.03 -4.53
CA GLN A 70 -14.08 -3.56 -3.20
C GLN A 70 -14.47 -2.10 -3.00
N TYR A 71 -14.40 -1.64 -1.75
CA TYR A 71 -14.72 -0.27 -1.33
C TYR A 71 -13.46 0.48 -0.88
N ASN A 72 -12.31 0.27 -1.53
CA ASN A 72 -11.07 0.92 -1.11
C ASN A 72 -11.06 2.42 -1.42
N GLY A 73 -11.65 2.90 -2.52
CA GLY A 73 -11.79 4.31 -2.87
C GLY A 73 -12.50 5.09 -1.77
N PHE A 74 -13.62 4.57 -1.26
CA PHE A 74 -14.29 5.10 -0.07
C PHE A 74 -13.34 5.20 1.15
N LEU A 75 -12.65 4.10 1.48
CA LEU A 75 -11.75 4.04 2.64
C LEU A 75 -10.51 4.95 2.48
N TYR A 76 -9.95 5.05 1.27
CA TYR A 76 -8.88 5.98 0.93
C TYR A 76 -9.37 7.43 0.94
N GLY A 77 -10.64 7.68 0.60
CA GLY A 77 -11.28 8.98 0.78
C GLY A 77 -11.29 9.39 2.25
N ILE A 78 -11.67 8.49 3.15
CA ILE A 78 -11.60 8.72 4.60
C ILE A 78 -10.15 8.96 5.05
N LEU A 79 -9.18 8.16 4.56
CA LEU A 79 -7.76 8.34 4.88
C LEU A 79 -7.23 9.70 4.43
N ILE A 80 -7.51 10.11 3.19
CA ILE A 80 -7.05 11.39 2.65
C ILE A 80 -7.73 12.52 3.42
N LEU A 81 -9.02 12.40 3.73
CA LEU A 81 -9.73 13.39 4.52
C LEU A 81 -9.11 13.55 5.91
N SER A 82 -8.78 12.45 6.60
CA SER A 82 -8.10 12.53 7.90
C SER A 82 -6.72 13.16 7.78
N VAL A 83 -5.96 12.86 6.72
CA VAL A 83 -4.67 13.51 6.42
C VAL A 83 -4.83 15.01 6.13
N VAL A 84 -5.87 15.42 5.42
CA VAL A 84 -6.14 16.84 5.11
C VAL A 84 -6.52 17.60 6.38
N LEU A 85 -7.33 17.01 7.26
CA LEU A 85 -7.68 17.61 8.55
C LEU A 85 -6.44 17.83 9.43
N ALA A 86 -5.42 16.98 9.33
CA ALA A 86 -4.16 17.12 10.05
C ALA A 86 -3.37 18.39 9.66
N ARG A 87 -3.66 19.04 8.53
CA ARG A 87 -2.96 20.28 8.10
C ARG A 87 -3.17 21.45 9.07
N SER A 88 -4.29 21.48 9.79
CA SER A 88 -4.64 22.61 10.66
C SER A 88 -4.67 22.19 12.12
N LYS A 89 -4.00 22.95 12.99
CA LYS A 89 -3.91 22.66 14.43
C LYS A 89 -5.27 22.48 15.12
N SER A 90 -6.28 23.24 14.70
CA SER A 90 -7.64 23.14 15.24
C SER A 90 -8.38 21.86 14.88
N ARG A 91 -7.97 21.17 13.81
CA ARG A 91 -8.65 19.98 13.24
C ARG A 91 -7.90 18.67 13.47
N ILE A 92 -6.78 18.70 14.21
CA ILE A 92 -5.97 17.52 14.51
C ILE A 92 -6.78 16.46 15.29
N LEU A 93 -7.63 16.87 16.24
CA LEU A 93 -8.50 15.93 16.94
C LEU A 93 -9.44 15.19 15.98
N ALA A 94 -10.08 15.93 15.06
CA ALA A 94 -10.97 15.36 14.05
C ALA A 94 -10.21 14.41 13.11
N SER A 95 -8.96 14.73 12.75
CA SER A 95 -8.08 13.83 12.01
C SER A 95 -7.90 12.48 12.72
N GLY A 96 -7.59 12.50 14.02
CA GLY A 96 -7.43 11.27 14.81
C GLY A 96 -8.72 10.46 14.95
N ILE A 97 -9.85 11.11 15.22
CA ILE A 97 -11.16 10.45 15.33
C ILE A 97 -11.56 9.81 14.00
N LEU A 98 -11.37 10.52 12.88
CA LEU A 98 -11.70 9.99 11.55
C LEU A 98 -10.81 8.82 11.17
N PHE A 99 -9.52 8.84 11.51
CA PHE A 99 -8.62 7.71 11.32
C PHE A 99 -8.99 6.51 12.21
N ALA A 100 -9.46 6.75 13.44
CA ALA A 100 -9.96 5.66 14.29
C ALA A 100 -11.20 5.00 13.70
N ALA A 101 -12.12 5.78 13.11
CA ALA A 101 -13.27 5.23 12.39
C ALA A 101 -12.81 4.40 11.19
N LEU A 102 -11.83 4.89 10.41
CA LEU A 102 -11.22 4.14 9.31
C LEU A 102 -10.63 2.80 9.76
N LEU A 103 -9.93 2.78 10.89
CA LEU A 103 -9.36 1.57 11.48
C LEU A 103 -10.44 0.54 11.83
N CYS A 104 -11.59 1.01 12.34
CA CYS A 104 -12.74 0.16 12.64
C CYS A 104 -13.44 -0.36 11.37
N LEU A 105 -13.41 0.41 10.27
CA LEU A 105 -13.93 -0.05 8.97
C LEU A 105 -13.06 -1.12 8.34
N LYS A 106 -11.72 -0.98 8.41
CA LYS A 106 -10.77 -1.96 7.88
C LYS A 106 -9.47 -1.97 8.69
N HIS A 107 -9.19 -3.08 9.36
CA HIS A 107 -8.03 -3.21 10.24
C HIS A 107 -6.65 -3.09 9.54
N ILE A 108 -6.59 -3.20 8.21
CA ILE A 108 -5.33 -3.06 7.45
C ILE A 108 -4.69 -1.68 7.63
N TYR A 109 -5.48 -0.65 7.96
CA TYR A 109 -4.96 0.69 8.28
C TYR A 109 -4.17 0.73 9.59
N LEU A 110 -4.15 -0.35 10.38
CA LEU A 110 -3.26 -0.49 11.54
C LEU A 110 -1.79 -0.30 11.16
N TYR A 111 -1.40 -0.62 9.93
CA TYR A 111 -0.05 -0.38 9.39
C TYR A 111 0.35 1.10 9.42
N LEU A 112 -0.64 1.99 9.34
CA LEU A 112 -0.45 3.44 9.34
C LEU A 112 -0.61 4.06 10.74
N ALA A 113 -1.16 3.31 11.69
CA ALA A 113 -1.48 3.81 13.03
C ALA A 113 -0.27 4.34 13.82
N PRO A 114 0.96 3.77 13.73
CA PRO A 114 2.11 4.32 14.43
C PRO A 114 2.40 5.78 14.08
N ALA A 115 2.26 6.17 12.80
CA ALA A 115 2.46 7.55 12.37
C ALA A 115 1.39 8.49 12.96
N TYR A 116 0.12 8.07 12.98
CA TYR A 116 -0.96 8.83 13.62
C TYR A 116 -0.73 8.97 15.12
N PHE A 117 -0.36 7.89 15.80
CA PHE A 117 -0.10 7.92 17.23
C PHE A 117 1.00 8.93 17.58
N VAL A 118 2.16 8.83 16.94
CA VAL A 118 3.29 9.74 17.19
C VAL A 118 2.94 11.18 16.84
N TYR A 119 2.25 11.41 15.73
CA TYR A 119 1.84 12.75 15.32
C TYR A 119 0.85 13.38 16.30
N LEU A 120 -0.22 12.66 16.68
CA LEU A 120 -1.23 13.14 17.62
C LEU A 120 -0.61 13.38 19.00
N LEU A 121 0.23 12.46 19.48
CA LEU A 121 0.96 12.62 20.74
C LEU A 121 1.78 13.91 20.71
N ARG A 122 2.65 14.08 19.72
CA ARG A 122 3.57 15.21 19.66
C ARG A 122 2.88 16.55 19.37
N ALA A 123 1.94 16.57 18.42
CA ALA A 123 1.35 17.79 17.89
C ALA A 123 0.10 18.26 18.64
N TYR A 124 -0.62 17.36 19.31
CA TYR A 124 -1.89 17.66 20.00
C TYR A 124 -1.78 17.53 21.52
N CYS A 125 -1.17 16.46 22.02
CA CYS A 125 -1.11 16.15 23.45
C CYS A 125 0.04 16.84 24.18
N LEU A 126 1.16 17.11 23.50
CA LEU A 126 2.34 17.73 24.11
C LEU A 126 2.48 19.23 23.74
N GLY A 127 3.15 19.98 24.61
CA GLY A 127 3.49 21.38 24.43
C GLY A 127 4.42 21.61 23.23
N PRO A 128 4.29 22.75 22.52
CA PRO A 128 5.14 23.03 21.37
C PRO A 128 6.62 23.19 21.78
N ARG A 129 6.88 23.78 22.95
CA ARG A 129 8.23 24.11 23.45
C ARG A 129 8.88 22.99 24.26
N SER A 130 8.11 22.24 25.04
CA SER A 130 8.62 21.18 25.93
C SER A 130 7.74 19.93 25.83
N ILE A 131 8.38 18.77 25.84
CA ILE A 131 7.70 17.46 25.90
C ILE A 131 7.09 17.20 27.28
N TYR A 132 7.55 17.90 28.32
CA TYR A 132 7.04 17.77 29.68
C TYR A 132 5.79 18.62 29.94
N ASP A 133 5.46 19.53 29.01
CA ASP A 133 4.21 20.30 29.05
C ASP A 133 3.07 19.44 28.48
N ILE A 134 2.48 18.59 29.33
CA ILE A 134 1.41 17.68 28.93
C ILE A 134 0.08 18.43 28.96
N LYS A 135 -0.56 18.53 27.79
CA LYS A 135 -1.91 19.10 27.67
C LYS A 135 -2.96 18.07 28.06
N PHE A 136 -3.12 17.86 29.37
CA PHE A 136 -4.00 16.83 29.92
C PHE A 136 -5.42 16.84 29.32
N LEU A 137 -6.04 18.01 29.19
CA LEU A 137 -7.38 18.13 28.58
C LEU A 137 -7.42 17.65 27.12
N ASN A 138 -6.35 17.86 26.36
CA ASN A 138 -6.26 17.35 24.98
C ASN A 138 -6.12 15.82 24.98
N CYS A 139 -5.33 15.25 25.90
CA CYS A 139 -5.21 13.81 26.06
C CYS A 139 -6.58 13.18 26.39
N VAL A 140 -7.33 13.78 27.31
CA VAL A 140 -8.69 13.32 27.67
C VAL A 140 -9.65 13.43 26.48
N LYS A 141 -9.66 14.55 25.75
CA LYS A 141 -10.49 14.72 24.56
C LYS A 141 -10.19 13.68 23.49
N LEU A 142 -8.91 13.42 23.24
CA LEU A 142 -8.48 12.41 22.28
C LEU A 142 -8.88 11.00 22.76
N GLY A 143 -8.55 10.65 24.00
CA GLY A 143 -8.89 9.35 24.59
C GLY A 143 -10.40 9.07 24.58
N LEU A 144 -11.21 10.05 24.98
CA LEU A 144 -12.68 9.95 24.94
C LEU A 144 -13.19 9.83 23.50
N GLY A 145 -12.69 10.65 22.57
CA GLY A 145 -13.08 10.59 21.16
C GLY A 145 -12.78 9.24 20.52
N LEU A 146 -11.60 8.68 20.77
CA LEU A 146 -11.23 7.33 20.32
C LEU A 146 -12.13 6.28 21.00
N GLY A 147 -12.31 6.37 22.32
CA GLY A 147 -13.16 5.46 23.10
C GLY A 147 -14.59 5.39 22.58
N VAL A 148 -15.19 6.53 22.22
CA VAL A 148 -16.54 6.59 21.62
C VAL A 148 -16.58 5.85 20.28
N VAL A 149 -15.59 6.05 19.40
CA VAL A 149 -15.55 5.36 18.10
C VAL A 149 -15.46 3.84 18.29
N PHE A 150 -14.56 3.37 19.14
CA PHE A 150 -14.41 1.93 19.41
C PHE A 150 -15.63 1.35 20.12
N ALA A 151 -16.25 2.08 21.05
CA ALA A 151 -17.47 1.66 21.72
C ALA A 151 -18.64 1.55 20.75
N LEU A 152 -18.79 2.47 19.79
CA LEU A 152 -19.83 2.36 18.76
C LEU A 152 -19.57 1.19 17.79
N ALA A 153 -18.31 0.97 17.40
CA ALA A 153 -17.96 -0.10 16.47
C ALA A 153 -18.05 -1.49 17.11
N PHE A 154 -17.55 -1.66 18.33
CA PHE A 154 -17.40 -2.96 18.99
C PHE A 154 -18.38 -3.21 20.14
N GLY A 155 -19.07 -2.18 20.65
CA GLY A 155 -20.02 -2.28 21.76
C GLY A 155 -21.13 -3.32 21.55
N PRO A 156 -21.76 -3.43 20.36
CA PRO A 156 -22.73 -4.48 20.10
C PRO A 156 -22.13 -5.89 20.28
N PHE A 157 -20.89 -6.12 19.82
CA PHE A 157 -20.22 -7.41 19.97
C PHE A 157 -19.81 -7.69 21.42
N VAL A 158 -19.51 -6.66 22.21
CA VAL A 158 -19.31 -6.80 23.67
C VAL A 158 -20.62 -7.24 24.33
N TYR A 159 -21.73 -6.56 24.01
CA TYR A 159 -23.05 -6.86 24.56
C TYR A 159 -23.49 -8.30 24.25
N TYR A 160 -23.26 -8.78 23.02
CA TYR A 160 -23.57 -10.15 22.61
C TYR A 160 -22.48 -11.17 22.98
N GLY A 161 -21.40 -10.79 23.67
CA GLY A 161 -20.33 -11.72 24.07
C GLY A 161 -19.52 -12.32 22.92
N GLN A 162 -19.49 -11.67 21.74
CA GLN A 162 -18.88 -12.18 20.51
C GLN A 162 -17.45 -11.69 20.23
N ILE A 163 -16.85 -10.92 21.14
CA ILE A 163 -15.51 -10.34 20.95
C ILE A 163 -14.42 -11.38 20.61
N PRO A 164 -14.34 -12.55 21.28
CA PRO A 164 -13.34 -13.56 20.92
C PRO A 164 -13.48 -14.03 19.46
N GLN A 165 -14.72 -14.19 19.00
CA GLN A 165 -15.00 -14.58 17.61
C GLN A 165 -14.57 -13.49 16.63
N VAL A 166 -14.87 -12.22 16.93
CA VAL A 166 -14.45 -11.08 16.10
C VAL A 166 -12.93 -11.02 16.00
N LEU A 167 -12.20 -11.14 17.12
CA LEU A 167 -10.74 -11.10 17.14
C LEU A 167 -10.12 -12.24 16.33
N SER A 168 -10.62 -13.47 16.47
CA SER A 168 -10.12 -14.62 15.71
C SER A 168 -10.30 -14.48 14.19
N ARG A 169 -11.35 -13.76 13.76
CA ARG A 169 -11.65 -13.52 12.34
C ARG A 169 -10.90 -12.32 11.77
N LEU A 170 -10.65 -11.29 12.58
CA LEU A 170 -9.87 -10.12 12.19
C LEU A 170 -8.37 -10.46 12.04
N PHE A 171 -7.84 -11.31 12.93
CA PHE A 171 -6.43 -11.71 12.93
C PHE A 171 -6.28 -13.23 12.76
N PRO A 172 -6.47 -13.77 11.54
CA PRO A 172 -6.31 -15.21 11.29
C PRO A 172 -4.82 -15.56 11.20
N PHE A 173 -4.27 -16.18 12.24
CA PHE A 173 -2.85 -16.54 12.32
C PHE A 173 -2.43 -17.77 11.50
N SER A 174 -3.37 -18.52 10.92
CA SER A 174 -3.13 -19.80 10.23
C SER A 174 -2.65 -19.67 8.78
N ARG A 175 -1.94 -18.59 8.43
CA ARG A 175 -1.56 -18.31 7.05
C ARG A 175 -0.05 -18.13 6.89
N GLY A 176 0.50 -18.73 5.83
CA GLY A 176 1.93 -18.66 5.48
C GLY A 176 2.41 -17.27 5.05
N LEU A 177 3.73 -17.10 4.93
CA LEU A 177 4.40 -15.82 4.66
C LEU A 177 4.03 -15.26 3.27
N CYS A 178 4.12 -16.09 2.23
CA CYS A 178 3.78 -15.74 0.85
C CYS A 178 2.55 -16.54 0.40
N HIS A 179 1.71 -15.92 -0.44
CA HIS A 179 0.62 -16.60 -1.15
C HIS A 179 1.09 -17.31 -2.42
N ALA A 180 0.18 -17.95 -3.15
CA ALA A 180 0.44 -18.47 -4.49
C ALA A 180 0.93 -17.37 -5.45
N TYR A 181 0.33 -16.18 -5.36
CA TYR A 181 0.86 -14.96 -5.98
C TYR A 181 1.64 -14.15 -4.94
N TRP A 182 2.92 -13.89 -5.21
CA TRP A 182 3.76 -13.16 -4.25
C TRP A 182 3.50 -11.66 -4.36
N ALA A 183 3.11 -11.04 -3.25
CA ALA A 183 3.09 -9.58 -3.18
C ALA A 183 4.51 -9.05 -3.46
N PRO A 184 4.68 -7.93 -4.19
CA PRO A 184 5.98 -7.43 -4.62
C PRO A 184 6.78 -6.77 -3.48
N ASN A 185 7.19 -7.58 -2.50
CA ASN A 185 7.90 -7.17 -1.30
C ASN A 185 9.25 -7.90 -1.17
N VAL A 186 9.94 -7.71 -0.04
CA VAL A 186 11.25 -8.34 0.22
C VAL A 186 11.14 -9.87 0.18
N TRP A 187 10.02 -10.43 0.64
CA TRP A 187 9.79 -11.87 0.66
C TRP A 187 9.62 -12.47 -0.73
N ALA A 188 9.13 -11.72 -1.73
CA ALA A 188 9.13 -12.17 -3.13
C ALA A 188 10.56 -12.34 -3.66
N MET A 189 11.45 -11.37 -3.41
CA MET A 189 12.87 -11.48 -3.79
C MET A 189 13.57 -12.60 -3.03
N TYR A 190 13.26 -12.77 -1.75
CA TYR A 190 13.77 -13.87 -0.92
C TYR A 190 13.36 -15.23 -1.47
N SER A 191 12.06 -15.39 -1.79
CA SER A 191 11.51 -16.62 -2.39
C SER A 191 12.12 -16.90 -3.76
N PHE A 192 12.29 -15.88 -4.60
CA PHE A 192 12.95 -16.01 -5.89
C PHE A 192 14.42 -16.42 -5.75
N THR A 193 15.13 -15.88 -4.75
CA THR A 193 16.52 -16.23 -4.47
C THR A 193 16.64 -17.68 -4.01
N ASP A 194 15.74 -18.14 -3.13
CA ASP A 194 15.68 -19.56 -2.73
C ASP A 194 15.50 -20.47 -3.96
N ARG A 195 14.66 -20.08 -4.93
CA ARG A 195 14.47 -20.82 -6.18
C ARG A 195 15.71 -20.90 -7.06
N ILE A 196 16.45 -19.80 -7.19
CA ILE A 196 17.74 -19.82 -7.92
C ILE A 196 18.73 -20.72 -7.17
N LEU A 197 18.80 -20.61 -5.85
CA LEU A 197 19.73 -21.41 -5.05
C LEU A 197 19.45 -22.91 -5.15
N ILE A 198 18.18 -23.34 -5.24
CA ILE A 198 17.84 -24.75 -5.48
C ILE A 198 18.44 -25.25 -6.80
N MET A 199 18.41 -24.44 -7.87
CA MET A 199 18.96 -24.83 -9.17
C MET A 199 20.49 -24.92 -9.15
N VAL A 200 21.15 -24.08 -8.35
CA VAL A 200 22.61 -24.01 -8.25
C VAL A 200 23.17 -24.93 -7.15
N ALA A 201 22.33 -25.39 -6.21
CA ALA A 201 22.72 -26.24 -5.08
C ALA A 201 23.50 -27.51 -5.45
N PRO A 202 23.18 -28.24 -6.55
CA PRO A 202 23.98 -29.39 -6.97
C PRO A 202 25.45 -29.03 -7.30
N TYR A 203 25.69 -27.81 -7.78
CA TYR A 203 27.01 -27.32 -8.13
C TYR A 203 27.78 -26.79 -6.91
N LEU A 204 27.07 -26.20 -5.95
CA LEU A 204 27.66 -25.58 -4.75
C LEU A 204 27.67 -26.47 -3.50
N ARG A 205 27.15 -27.70 -3.59
CA ARG A 205 27.02 -28.66 -2.47
C ARG A 205 26.29 -28.07 -1.25
N LEU A 206 25.27 -27.26 -1.49
CA LEU A 206 24.46 -26.66 -0.43
C LEU A 206 23.52 -27.71 0.18
N PRO A 207 23.29 -27.67 1.51
CA PRO A 207 22.30 -28.53 2.14
C PRO A 207 20.90 -28.19 1.63
N LEU A 208 20.15 -29.19 1.20
CA LEU A 208 18.80 -29.05 0.65
C LEU A 208 17.79 -29.74 1.57
N ASP A 209 16.79 -28.98 2.02
CA ASP A 209 15.61 -29.59 2.63
C ASP A 209 14.65 -30.08 1.54
N THR A 210 14.68 -31.38 1.30
CA THR A 210 13.86 -32.05 0.27
C THR A 210 12.36 -31.94 0.53
N ALA A 211 11.92 -31.77 1.78
CA ALA A 211 10.51 -31.57 2.11
C ALA A 211 10.02 -30.19 1.63
N ALA A 212 10.86 -29.16 1.78
CA ALA A 212 10.54 -27.79 1.39
C ALA A 212 10.47 -27.59 -0.14
N VAL A 213 11.24 -28.36 -0.92
CA VAL A 213 11.22 -28.29 -2.40
C VAL A 213 9.83 -28.60 -2.97
N THR A 214 9.07 -29.49 -2.32
CA THR A 214 7.72 -29.91 -2.75
C THR A 214 6.58 -29.03 -2.23
N SER A 215 6.79 -28.30 -1.13
CA SER A 215 5.77 -27.45 -0.49
C SER A 215 5.45 -26.22 -1.33
N VAL A 216 6.48 -25.52 -1.83
CA VAL A 216 6.30 -24.21 -2.50
C VAL A 216 5.95 -24.36 -3.99
N THR A 217 6.04 -25.56 -4.59
CA THR A 217 5.79 -25.79 -6.03
C THR A 217 4.33 -26.05 -6.38
N ARG A 218 3.46 -26.33 -5.40
CA ARG A 218 2.05 -26.68 -5.66
C ARG A 218 1.11 -25.48 -5.82
N GLY A 219 1.58 -24.25 -5.62
CA GLY A 219 0.71 -23.07 -5.59
C GLY A 219 -0.39 -23.15 -4.51
N LEU A 220 -0.28 -24.09 -3.57
CA LEU A 220 -1.22 -24.27 -2.47
C LEU A 220 -0.94 -23.24 -1.39
N VAL A 221 -2.01 -22.63 -0.86
CA VAL A 221 -1.96 -21.68 0.26
C VAL A 221 -1.65 -22.48 1.54
N GLY A 222 -0.37 -22.70 1.83
CA GLY A 222 0.14 -23.39 3.01
C GLY A 222 1.33 -22.67 3.64
N ASP A 223 1.89 -23.23 4.71
CA ASP A 223 3.09 -22.69 5.34
C ASP A 223 4.28 -22.77 4.39
N THR A 224 4.79 -21.60 3.98
CA THR A 224 5.93 -21.48 3.09
C THR A 224 7.19 -21.92 3.82
N SER A 225 7.73 -23.07 3.44
CA SER A 225 9.04 -23.57 3.86
C SER A 225 10.08 -23.29 2.78
N PHE A 226 11.19 -22.68 3.13
CA PHE A 226 12.31 -22.44 2.22
C PHE A 226 13.27 -23.63 2.20
N ALA A 227 13.81 -23.95 1.02
CA ALA A 227 14.60 -25.17 0.83
C ALA A 227 16.10 -24.97 1.10
N VAL A 228 16.61 -23.75 0.88
CA VAL A 228 18.01 -23.38 1.10
C VAL A 228 18.11 -22.25 2.13
N LEU A 229 17.24 -21.27 2.02
CA LEU A 229 17.21 -20.10 2.91
C LEU A 229 16.50 -20.42 4.24
N PRO A 230 16.82 -19.72 5.34
CA PRO A 230 16.18 -19.97 6.62
C PRO A 230 14.69 -19.57 6.65
N ASN A 231 13.89 -20.36 7.36
CA ASN A 231 12.48 -20.04 7.56
C ASN A 231 12.30 -18.77 8.38
N ILE A 232 11.48 -17.87 7.86
CA ILE A 232 11.15 -16.61 8.52
C ILE A 232 9.91 -16.82 9.37
N THR A 233 9.95 -16.35 10.62
CA THR A 233 8.81 -16.46 11.55
C THR A 233 7.99 -15.16 11.58
N PRO A 234 6.69 -15.22 11.94
CA PRO A 234 5.88 -14.01 12.13
C PRO A 234 6.51 -13.01 13.11
N ARG A 235 7.16 -13.50 14.17
CA ARG A 235 7.86 -12.67 15.15
C ARG A 235 9.01 -11.89 14.51
N ALA A 236 9.82 -12.54 13.69
CA ALA A 236 10.92 -11.88 12.97
C ALA A 236 10.39 -10.75 12.06
N THR A 237 9.33 -11.02 11.29
CA THR A 237 8.70 -10.01 10.41
C THR A 237 8.15 -8.82 11.19
N PHE A 238 7.57 -9.06 12.38
CA PHE A 238 7.08 -8.00 13.26
C PHE A 238 8.21 -7.08 13.72
N PHE A 239 9.32 -7.65 14.21
CA PHE A 239 10.47 -6.85 14.65
C PHE A 239 11.14 -6.11 13.49
N LEU A 240 11.28 -6.73 12.32
CA LEU A 240 11.83 -6.08 11.12
C LEU A 240 10.95 -4.91 10.67
N THR A 241 9.63 -5.10 10.65
CA THR A 241 8.68 -4.04 10.33
C THR A 241 8.81 -2.88 11.31
N LEU A 242 8.84 -3.16 12.62
CA LEU A 242 8.96 -2.12 13.64
C LEU A 242 10.31 -1.38 13.54
N ALA A 243 11.40 -2.12 13.35
CA ALA A 243 12.74 -1.55 13.15
C ALA A 243 12.78 -0.61 11.94
N ALA A 244 12.13 -0.97 10.83
CA ALA A 244 12.04 -0.12 9.65
C ALA A 244 11.16 1.13 9.86
N GLN A 245 10.17 1.08 10.76
CA GLN A 245 9.29 2.22 11.08
C GLN A 245 9.93 3.22 12.05
N ILE A 246 10.69 2.74 13.04
CA ILE A 246 11.22 3.54 14.15
C ILE A 246 11.97 4.81 13.69
N PRO A 247 12.91 4.77 12.73
CA PRO A 247 13.64 5.97 12.32
C PRO A 247 12.73 7.10 11.82
N ALA A 248 11.70 6.74 11.04
CA ALA A 248 10.74 7.71 10.51
C ALA A 248 9.81 8.27 11.60
N LEU A 249 9.46 7.43 12.58
CA LEU A 249 8.67 7.82 13.76
C LEU A 249 9.47 8.77 14.66
N ILE A 250 10.77 8.54 14.86
CA ILE A 250 11.63 9.45 15.62
C ILE A 250 11.69 10.83 14.95
N LYS A 251 11.96 10.88 13.63
CA LYS A 251 11.98 12.16 12.90
C LYS A 251 10.64 12.90 12.98
N LEU A 252 9.51 12.17 12.91
CA LEU A 252 8.18 12.73 13.09
C LEU A 252 7.95 13.31 14.50
N PHE A 253 8.39 12.61 15.53
CA PHE A 253 8.29 13.08 16.91
C PHE A 253 9.12 14.35 17.13
N LEU A 254 10.29 14.45 16.51
CA LEU A 254 11.15 15.63 16.61
C LEU A 254 10.60 16.80 15.78
N THR A 255 10.04 16.53 14.58
CA THR A 255 9.57 17.54 13.63
C THR A 255 8.12 17.26 13.19
N PRO A 256 7.11 17.60 14.01
CA PRO A 256 5.71 17.27 13.77
C PRO A 256 5.05 18.20 12.73
N THR A 257 5.59 18.25 11.51
CA THR A 257 4.98 18.98 10.38
C THR A 257 4.02 18.09 9.60
N TRP A 258 3.10 18.67 8.84
CA TRP A 258 2.21 17.90 7.96
C TRP A 258 2.98 17.08 6.93
N HIS A 259 4.06 17.63 6.37
CA HIS A 259 4.90 16.90 5.42
C HIS A 259 5.61 15.72 6.07
N THR A 260 6.24 15.93 7.23
CA THR A 260 6.88 14.83 7.97
C THR A 260 5.85 13.76 8.33
N PHE A 261 4.64 14.16 8.72
CA PHE A 261 3.55 13.24 9.03
C PHE A 261 3.17 12.37 7.84
N VAL A 262 2.89 12.94 6.67
CA VAL A 262 2.50 12.15 5.48
C VAL A 262 3.68 11.31 4.96
N SER A 263 4.91 11.80 5.08
CA SER A 263 6.11 11.03 4.71
C SER A 263 6.30 9.83 5.63
N THR A 264 6.18 10.02 6.95
CA THR A 264 6.25 8.93 7.93
C THR A 264 5.07 7.97 7.77
N LEU A 265 3.86 8.46 7.47
CA LEU A 265 2.70 7.63 7.13
C LEU A 265 3.01 6.70 5.94
N THR A 266 3.59 7.26 4.88
CA THR A 266 4.03 6.52 3.69
C THR A 266 5.12 5.50 4.04
N LEU A 267 6.11 5.89 4.84
CA LEU A 267 7.19 4.98 5.28
C LEU A 267 6.69 3.86 6.21
N CYS A 268 5.69 4.13 7.05
CA CYS A 268 5.02 3.10 7.84
C CYS A 268 4.30 2.09 6.93
N GLY A 269 3.58 2.58 5.92
CA GLY A 269 2.99 1.75 4.88
C GLY A 269 4.03 0.90 4.14
N TYR A 270 5.15 1.50 3.73
CA TYR A 270 6.26 0.78 3.10
C TYR A 270 6.80 -0.32 4.00
N ALA A 271 7.13 -0.02 5.25
CA ALA A 271 7.71 -0.99 6.18
C ALA A 271 6.78 -2.18 6.38
N SER A 272 5.48 -1.94 6.59
CA SER A 272 4.48 -3.01 6.75
C SER A 272 4.27 -3.79 5.45
N PHE A 273 4.34 -3.15 4.29
CA PHE A 273 4.21 -3.83 3.01
C PHE A 273 5.44 -4.70 2.68
N LEU A 274 6.64 -4.17 2.94
CA LEU A 274 7.92 -4.80 2.61
C LEU A 274 8.29 -5.95 3.53
N PHE A 275 8.09 -5.76 4.84
CA PHE A 275 8.55 -6.69 5.88
C PHE A 275 7.40 -7.35 6.63
N GLY A 276 6.13 -7.06 6.31
CA GLY A 276 5.00 -7.65 7.01
C GLY A 276 4.85 -9.14 6.76
N TRP A 277 4.28 -9.85 7.73
CA TRP A 277 3.79 -11.21 7.54
C TRP A 277 2.52 -11.18 6.70
N HIS A 278 2.42 -12.05 5.70
CA HIS A 278 1.18 -12.29 5.00
C HIS A 278 0.59 -11.05 4.29
N VAL A 279 1.43 -10.37 3.51
CA VAL A 279 1.04 -9.18 2.76
C VAL A 279 0.49 -9.58 1.39
N HIS A 280 -0.60 -8.94 0.97
CA HIS A 280 -1.21 -9.10 -0.34
C HIS A 280 -0.75 -7.99 -1.29
N GLU A 281 -0.69 -8.28 -2.59
CA GLU A 281 -0.36 -7.32 -3.65
C GLU A 281 -1.23 -6.06 -3.59
N LYS A 282 -2.52 -6.23 -3.28
CA LYS A 282 -3.51 -5.13 -3.16
C LYS A 282 -3.12 -4.11 -2.08
N ALA A 283 -2.36 -4.52 -1.07
CA ALA A 283 -1.93 -3.63 0.01
C ALA A 283 -0.97 -2.53 -0.47
N ILE A 284 -0.38 -2.64 -1.67
CA ILE A 284 0.52 -1.61 -2.22
C ILE A 284 -0.14 -0.22 -2.33
N LEU A 285 -1.47 -0.18 -2.48
CA LEU A 285 -2.22 1.08 -2.50
C LEU A 285 -2.13 1.86 -1.17
N LEU A 286 -1.88 1.18 -0.04
CA LEU A 286 -1.60 1.86 1.24
C LEU A 286 -0.32 2.70 1.19
N VAL A 287 0.57 2.42 0.24
CA VAL A 287 1.80 3.17 0.00
C VAL A 287 1.61 4.19 -1.12
N ILE A 288 1.03 3.78 -2.25
CA ILE A 288 0.87 4.64 -3.44
C ILE A 288 0.01 5.87 -3.12
N ILE A 289 -1.10 5.71 -2.42
CA ILE A 289 -2.04 6.80 -2.17
C ILE A 289 -1.42 7.93 -1.34
N PRO A 290 -0.84 7.68 -0.14
CA PRO A 290 -0.22 8.75 0.64
C PRO A 290 1.05 9.30 -0.04
N PHE A 291 1.83 8.47 -0.75
CA PHE A 291 3.00 8.98 -1.48
C PHE A 291 2.58 9.89 -2.65
N SER A 292 1.47 9.60 -3.32
CA SER A 292 0.95 10.45 -4.41
C SER A 292 0.66 11.88 -3.96
N LEU A 293 0.27 12.09 -2.69
CA LEU A 293 0.09 13.43 -2.10
C LEU A 293 1.40 14.23 -1.95
N LEU A 294 2.55 13.53 -1.98
CA LEU A 294 3.90 14.10 -1.81
C LEU A 294 4.75 14.06 -3.08
N ALA A 295 4.35 13.27 -4.09
CA ALA A 295 5.16 12.97 -5.27
C ALA A 295 5.62 14.23 -6.04
N LEU A 296 4.85 15.31 -5.97
CA LEU A 296 5.12 16.58 -6.68
C LEU A 296 5.73 17.68 -5.79
N LYS A 297 6.25 17.32 -4.60
CA LYS A 297 6.93 18.29 -3.72
C LYS A 297 8.22 18.81 -4.34
N ASP A 298 9.07 17.91 -4.84
CA ASP A 298 10.28 18.23 -5.59
C ASP A 298 10.64 17.07 -6.56
N ARG A 299 11.65 17.28 -7.42
CA ARG A 299 12.10 16.23 -8.36
C ARG A 299 12.62 14.96 -7.70
N ARG A 300 13.12 15.01 -6.47
CA ARG A 300 13.64 13.85 -5.75
C ARG A 300 12.49 12.95 -5.26
N TYR A 301 11.40 13.55 -4.78
CA TYR A 301 10.15 12.82 -4.46
C TYR A 301 9.60 12.11 -5.69
N LEU A 302 9.54 12.81 -6.83
CA LEU A 302 9.07 12.21 -8.08
C LEU A 302 9.99 11.07 -8.54
N GLY A 303 11.31 11.26 -8.46
CA GLY A 303 12.30 10.24 -8.78
C GLY A 303 12.12 8.96 -7.95
N ALA A 304 11.85 9.10 -6.65
CA ALA A 304 11.51 7.98 -5.79
C ALA A 304 10.14 7.39 -6.13
N PHE A 305 9.12 8.19 -6.46
CA PHE A 305 7.75 7.72 -6.74
C PHE A 305 7.61 6.93 -8.05
N ARG A 306 8.35 7.28 -9.11
CA ARG A 306 8.25 6.65 -10.43
C ARG A 306 8.34 5.10 -10.42
N PRO A 307 9.38 4.48 -9.84
CA PRO A 307 9.47 3.02 -9.80
C PRO A 307 8.32 2.39 -9.02
N LEU A 308 7.82 3.03 -7.95
CA LEU A 308 6.63 2.56 -7.23
C LEU A 308 5.38 2.61 -8.12
N ALA A 309 5.18 3.70 -8.85
CA ALA A 309 4.01 3.86 -9.72
C ALA A 309 3.96 2.76 -10.78
N VAL A 310 5.09 2.39 -11.38
CA VAL A 310 5.13 1.27 -12.33
C VAL A 310 4.98 -0.08 -11.61
N ALA A 311 5.84 -0.34 -10.62
CA ALA A 311 5.88 -1.62 -9.91
C ALA A 311 4.53 -2.00 -9.29
N GLY A 312 3.92 -1.04 -8.61
CA GLY A 312 2.68 -1.26 -7.88
C GLY A 312 1.49 -1.51 -8.78
N HIS A 313 1.32 -0.78 -9.89
CA HIS A 313 0.21 -1.03 -10.81
C HIS A 313 0.42 -2.31 -11.64
N VAL A 314 1.65 -2.58 -12.09
CA VAL A 314 1.97 -3.81 -12.83
C VAL A 314 1.77 -5.06 -11.96
N SER A 315 2.06 -4.98 -10.66
CA SER A 315 1.82 -6.08 -9.72
C SER A 315 0.35 -6.40 -9.50
N LEU A 316 -0.58 -5.54 -9.92
CA LEU A 316 -2.01 -5.83 -9.82
C LEU A 316 -2.54 -6.57 -11.06
N PHE A 317 -1.76 -6.68 -12.14
CA PHE A 317 -2.23 -7.28 -13.39
C PHE A 317 -2.63 -8.75 -13.23
N PRO A 318 -1.90 -9.58 -12.46
CA PRO A 318 -2.30 -10.97 -12.26
C PRO A 318 -3.64 -11.18 -11.55
N LEU A 319 -4.17 -10.16 -10.87
CA LEU A 319 -5.50 -10.24 -10.24
C LEU A 319 -6.63 -10.40 -11.26
N LEU A 320 -6.43 -9.89 -12.47
CA LEU A 320 -7.40 -9.94 -13.56
C LEU A 320 -6.92 -10.95 -14.59
N PHE A 321 -7.18 -12.22 -14.36
CA PHE A 321 -6.72 -13.31 -15.23
C PHE A 321 -7.62 -13.52 -16.46
N THR A 322 -8.76 -12.84 -16.55
CA THR A 322 -9.69 -13.02 -17.68
C THR A 322 -9.20 -12.29 -18.95
N ALA A 323 -9.36 -12.93 -20.11
CA ALA A 323 -8.93 -12.37 -21.39
C ALA A 323 -9.69 -11.09 -21.77
N MET A 324 -10.96 -10.97 -21.37
CA MET A 324 -11.80 -9.81 -21.68
C MET A 324 -11.39 -8.55 -20.90
N GLU A 325 -10.85 -8.71 -19.69
CA GLU A 325 -10.38 -7.58 -18.86
C GLU A 325 -8.96 -7.14 -19.24
N PHE A 326 -8.27 -7.92 -20.06
CA PHE A 326 -6.87 -7.69 -20.43
C PHE A 326 -6.63 -6.34 -21.15
N PRO A 327 -7.39 -5.96 -22.20
CA PRO A 327 -7.17 -4.67 -22.85
C PRO A 327 -7.44 -3.50 -21.90
N VAL A 328 -8.48 -3.63 -21.07
CA VAL A 328 -8.86 -2.57 -20.11
C VAL A 328 -7.72 -2.34 -19.12
N LYS A 329 -7.20 -3.39 -18.46
CA LYS A 329 -6.14 -3.20 -17.45
C LYS A 329 -4.84 -2.70 -18.07
N VAL A 330 -4.43 -3.19 -19.24
CA VAL A 330 -3.14 -2.82 -19.85
C VAL A 330 -3.21 -1.44 -20.50
N VAL A 331 -4.20 -1.19 -21.37
CA VAL A 331 -4.31 0.08 -22.08
C VAL A 331 -4.58 1.22 -21.11
N TYR A 332 -5.51 1.05 -20.15
CA TYR A 332 -5.81 2.08 -19.17
C TYR A 332 -4.58 2.38 -18.28
N THR A 333 -3.89 1.34 -17.79
CA THR A 333 -2.71 1.54 -16.94
C THR A 333 -1.56 2.22 -17.69
N ILE A 334 -1.28 1.81 -18.93
CA ILE A 334 -0.24 2.44 -19.74
C ILE A 334 -0.62 3.89 -20.06
N PHE A 335 -1.86 4.13 -20.48
CA PHE A 335 -2.35 5.48 -20.77
C PHE A 335 -2.23 6.39 -19.55
N TRP A 336 -2.71 5.93 -18.39
CA TRP A 336 -2.59 6.67 -17.13
C TRP A 336 -1.13 6.91 -16.76
N LEU A 337 -0.26 5.89 -16.85
CA LEU A 337 1.17 6.03 -16.52
C LEU A 337 1.84 7.07 -17.42
N VAL A 338 1.66 6.98 -18.74
CA VAL A 338 2.28 7.93 -19.68
C VAL A 338 1.77 9.34 -19.43
N VAL A 339 0.46 9.54 -19.38
CA VAL A 339 -0.14 10.87 -19.21
C VAL A 339 0.27 11.48 -17.87
N MET A 340 0.13 10.74 -16.76
CA MET A 340 0.45 11.26 -15.43
C MET A 340 1.94 11.54 -15.28
N MET A 341 2.83 10.69 -15.80
CA MET A 341 4.28 10.94 -15.72
C MET A 341 4.68 12.17 -16.54
N LEU A 342 4.10 12.39 -17.73
CA LEU A 342 4.33 13.59 -18.52
C LEU A 342 3.83 14.86 -17.81
N VAL A 343 2.65 14.81 -17.20
CA VAL A 343 2.11 15.92 -16.41
C VAL A 343 2.99 16.20 -15.19
N PHE A 344 3.41 15.15 -14.48
CA PHE A 344 4.25 15.27 -13.29
C PHE A 344 5.60 15.92 -13.62
N ASP A 345 6.22 15.54 -14.73
CA ASP A 345 7.51 16.11 -15.18
C ASP A 345 7.42 17.59 -15.55
N ARG A 346 6.26 18.04 -16.02
CA ARG A 346 6.00 19.45 -16.35
C ARG A 346 5.72 20.31 -15.13
N VAL A 347 5.08 19.74 -14.10
CA VAL A 347 4.55 20.49 -12.96
C VAL A 347 5.47 20.43 -11.74
N VAL A 348 6.35 19.42 -11.65
CA VAL A 348 7.27 19.24 -10.53
C VAL A 348 8.32 20.37 -10.46
N PRO A 349 8.50 21.03 -9.30
CA PRO A 349 9.52 22.05 -9.14
C PRO A 349 10.94 21.45 -9.11
N ALA A 350 11.93 22.28 -9.45
CA ALA A 350 13.34 21.90 -9.33
C ALA A 350 13.71 21.65 -7.85
N SER A 351 14.67 20.75 -7.63
CA SER A 351 15.19 20.49 -6.28
C SER A 351 16.25 21.51 -5.91
N GLU A 352 16.14 22.13 -4.74
CA GLU A 352 17.16 23.03 -4.17
C GLU A 352 18.42 22.28 -3.73
N LYS A 353 18.27 21.01 -3.32
CA LYS A 353 19.38 20.16 -2.90
C LYS A 353 19.93 19.35 -4.08
N PRO A 354 21.25 19.10 -4.12
CA PRO A 354 21.86 18.28 -5.16
C PRO A 354 21.25 16.87 -5.13
N ARG A 355 21.15 16.25 -6.30
CA ARG A 355 20.69 14.87 -6.41
C ARG A 355 21.76 13.97 -5.83
N VAL A 356 21.52 13.51 -4.61
CA VAL A 356 22.26 12.40 -4.05
C VAL A 356 21.61 11.15 -4.64
N PHE A 357 22.38 10.38 -5.43
CA PHE A 357 22.11 8.99 -5.88
C PHE A 357 21.83 8.76 -7.39
N LEU A 358 22.30 7.59 -7.87
CA LEU A 358 22.18 7.04 -9.25
C LEU A 358 20.75 6.58 -9.63
N LEU A 359 19.74 6.97 -8.87
CA LEU A 359 18.37 6.42 -8.93
C LEU A 359 17.66 6.78 -10.23
N ASP A 360 18.00 7.90 -10.87
CA ASP A 360 17.37 8.32 -12.13
C ASP A 360 17.66 7.35 -13.28
N ARG A 361 18.94 6.91 -13.41
CA ARG A 361 19.33 5.94 -14.45
C ARG A 361 18.76 4.57 -14.16
N PHE A 362 18.78 4.16 -12.89
CA PHE A 362 18.14 2.92 -12.46
C PHE A 362 16.64 2.92 -12.72
N SER A 363 15.95 4.01 -12.41
CA SER A 363 14.50 4.14 -12.64
C SER A 363 14.16 4.09 -14.13
N LEU A 364 14.96 4.74 -14.98
CA LEU A 364 14.74 4.70 -16.42
C LEU A 364 14.95 3.28 -16.98
N LEU A 365 16.04 2.61 -16.59
CA LEU A 365 16.30 1.22 -16.97
C LEU A 365 15.18 0.29 -16.47
N TYR A 366 14.76 0.46 -15.22
CA TYR A 366 13.68 -0.30 -14.60
C TYR A 366 12.39 -0.17 -15.42
N ILE A 367 11.98 1.06 -15.75
CA ILE A 367 10.78 1.31 -16.55
C ILE A 367 10.92 0.72 -17.96
N ALA A 368 12.10 0.83 -18.58
CA ALA A 368 12.35 0.26 -19.91
C ALA A 368 12.21 -1.27 -19.91
N VAL A 369 12.66 -1.95 -18.85
CA VAL A 369 12.53 -3.41 -18.68
C VAL A 369 11.07 -3.84 -18.42
N ALA A 370 10.20 -2.95 -17.92
CA ALA A 370 8.79 -3.26 -17.69
C ALA A 370 8.09 -3.72 -18.98
N ILE A 371 8.41 -3.06 -20.10
CA ILE A 371 7.73 -3.26 -21.39
C ILE A 371 7.94 -4.70 -21.92
N PRO A 372 9.18 -5.19 -22.14
CA PRO A 372 9.39 -6.56 -22.60
C PRO A 372 8.90 -7.59 -21.58
N LEU A 373 8.98 -7.29 -20.28
CA LEU A 373 8.47 -8.20 -19.25
C LEU A 373 6.96 -8.36 -19.33
N ILE A 374 6.21 -7.26 -19.44
CA ILE A 374 4.74 -7.30 -19.56
C ILE A 374 4.35 -8.02 -20.85
N ALA A 375 5.04 -7.75 -21.96
CA ALA A 375 4.81 -8.44 -23.23
C ALA A 375 5.04 -9.96 -23.09
N TYR A 376 6.12 -10.37 -22.42
CA TYR A 376 6.40 -11.77 -22.14
C TYR A 376 5.32 -12.41 -21.27
N CYS A 377 5.05 -11.85 -20.09
CA CYS A 377 4.13 -12.42 -19.12
C CYS A 377 2.69 -12.47 -19.62
N SER A 378 2.29 -11.53 -20.47
CA SER A 378 0.90 -11.36 -20.88
C SER A 378 0.56 -12.01 -22.22
N LEU A 379 1.51 -12.02 -23.17
CA LEU A 379 1.25 -12.44 -24.55
C LEU A 379 2.10 -13.67 -24.89
N VAL A 380 3.42 -13.58 -24.71
CA VAL A 380 4.35 -14.59 -25.24
C VAL A 380 4.30 -15.89 -24.46
N HIS A 381 4.21 -15.84 -23.13
CA HIS A 381 4.32 -17.04 -22.30
C HIS A 381 3.24 -18.07 -22.62
N GLN A 382 1.97 -17.65 -22.69
CA GLN A 382 0.85 -18.54 -23.00
C GLN A 382 0.95 -19.08 -24.43
N MET A 383 1.45 -18.29 -25.38
CA MET A 383 1.66 -18.73 -26.77
C MET A 383 2.76 -19.79 -26.90
N VAL A 384 3.85 -19.68 -26.12
CA VAL A 384 5.02 -20.56 -26.24
C VAL A 384 4.92 -21.80 -25.36
N PHE A 385 4.48 -21.65 -24.11
CA PHE A 385 4.51 -22.72 -23.10
C PHE A 385 3.14 -23.31 -22.79
N GLY A 386 2.05 -22.69 -23.26
CA GLY A 386 0.69 -23.14 -22.98
C GLY A 386 0.41 -23.17 -21.47
N VAL A 387 0.03 -24.34 -20.95
CA VAL A 387 -0.23 -24.58 -19.51
C VAL A 387 1.04 -24.94 -18.73
N LYS A 388 2.16 -25.23 -19.41
CA LYS A 388 3.41 -25.54 -18.73
C LYS A 388 3.98 -24.28 -18.09
N TYR A 389 4.43 -24.39 -16.84
CA TYR A 389 5.03 -23.30 -16.07
C TYR A 389 4.10 -22.10 -15.78
N GLU A 390 2.81 -22.36 -15.51
CA GLU A 390 1.79 -21.33 -15.22
C GLU A 390 2.21 -20.29 -14.15
N PHE A 391 3.01 -20.68 -13.15
CA PHE A 391 3.48 -19.79 -12.09
C PHE A 391 4.71 -18.93 -12.46
N LEU A 392 5.36 -19.18 -13.60
CA LEU A 392 6.59 -18.49 -13.99
C LEU A 392 6.35 -17.01 -14.32
N PRO A 393 5.33 -16.61 -15.10
CA PRO A 393 4.98 -15.21 -15.30
C PRO A 393 4.67 -14.49 -14.00
N LEU A 394 3.91 -15.15 -13.11
CA LEU A 394 3.55 -14.62 -11.80
C LEU A 394 4.80 -14.31 -10.97
N MET A 395 5.73 -15.28 -10.90
CA MET A 395 6.99 -15.13 -10.20
C MET A 395 7.83 -13.97 -10.76
N PHE A 396 7.97 -13.86 -12.09
CA PHE A 396 8.74 -12.76 -12.69
C PHE A 396 8.09 -11.39 -12.44
N THR A 397 6.77 -11.28 -12.59
CA THR A 397 6.06 -10.03 -12.29
C THR A 397 6.24 -9.63 -10.83
N SER A 398 6.10 -10.57 -9.89
CA SER A 398 6.29 -10.30 -8.46
C SER A 398 7.73 -9.87 -8.14
N SER A 399 8.73 -10.59 -8.62
CA SER A 399 10.15 -10.29 -8.35
C SER A 399 10.59 -8.97 -8.98
N TYR A 400 10.18 -8.70 -10.22
CA TYR A 400 10.45 -7.43 -10.89
C TYR A 400 9.78 -6.26 -10.17
N SER A 401 8.50 -6.39 -9.81
CA SER A 401 7.80 -5.34 -9.07
C SER A 401 8.43 -5.14 -7.69
N ALA A 402 8.88 -6.20 -7.00
CA ALA A 402 9.55 -6.07 -5.70
C ALA A 402 10.81 -5.22 -5.75
N ILE A 403 11.62 -5.36 -6.80
CA ILE A 403 12.81 -4.53 -7.03
C ILE A 403 12.44 -3.05 -7.14
N GLY A 404 11.36 -2.74 -7.87
CA GLY A 404 10.87 -1.36 -8.02
C GLY A 404 10.34 -0.77 -6.71
N VAL A 405 9.57 -1.55 -5.94
CA VAL A 405 9.05 -1.11 -4.63
C VAL A 405 10.20 -0.86 -3.65
N VAL A 406 11.18 -1.76 -3.57
CA VAL A 406 12.34 -1.59 -2.69
C VAL A 406 13.23 -0.44 -3.13
N GLY A 407 13.48 -0.29 -4.44
CA GLY A 407 14.21 0.85 -4.99
C GLY A 407 13.54 2.18 -4.67
N SER A 408 12.20 2.24 -4.77
CA SER A 408 11.42 3.40 -4.38
C SER A 408 11.51 3.69 -2.88
N TRP A 409 11.41 2.67 -2.04
CA TRP A 409 11.52 2.80 -0.58
C TRP A 409 12.88 3.35 -0.15
N VAL A 410 13.98 2.79 -0.68
CA VAL A 410 15.34 3.28 -0.40
C VAL A 410 15.50 4.72 -0.88
N GLY A 411 15.06 5.02 -2.10
CA GLY A 411 15.09 6.39 -2.63
C GLY A 411 14.30 7.36 -1.75
N PHE A 412 13.11 6.96 -1.31
CA PHE A 412 12.27 7.80 -0.47
C PHE A 412 12.84 7.99 0.94
N LEU A 413 13.47 6.97 1.53
CA LEU A 413 14.19 7.09 2.81
C LEU A 413 15.32 8.13 2.70
N VAL A 414 16.13 8.07 1.65
CA VAL A 414 17.21 9.04 1.43
C VAL A 414 16.64 10.45 1.32
N VAL A 415 15.59 10.65 0.51
CA VAL A 415 14.93 11.95 0.38
C VAL A 415 14.42 12.42 1.73
N PHE A 416 13.69 11.57 2.46
CA PHE A 416 13.09 11.92 3.74
C PHE A 416 14.13 12.31 4.79
N PHE A 417 15.26 11.61 4.91
CA PHE A 417 16.29 11.94 5.91
C PHE A 417 17.24 13.08 5.49
N THR A 418 17.33 13.37 4.19
CA THR A 418 18.14 14.48 3.66
C THR A 418 17.36 15.78 3.46
N GLU A 419 16.06 15.81 3.80
CA GLU A 419 15.31 17.05 4.05
C GLU A 419 15.75 17.72 5.35
#